data_AF-A0A845HLV5-F1
#
_entry.id   AF-A0A845HLV5-F1
#
_cell.length_a   1.000
_cell.length_b   1.000
_cell.length_c   1.000
_cell.angle_alpha   90.00
_cell.angle_beta   90.00
_cell.angle_gamma   90.00
#
_symmetry.space_group_name_H-M   'P 1'
#
loop_
_entity.id
_entity.type
_entity.pdbx_description
1 polymer ?
#
loop_
_entity_poly.entity_id
_entity_poly.type
_entity_poly.pdbx_seq_one_letter_code
_entity_poly.pdbx_strand_id
1 'polypeptide(L)'
;MRSFSCLLAPFAAGALLAGLLAAPLSQAANETVPVVVLTSSDPNFPALDRARVEGIVRASLLSPSATSYLSAKVRAVFQGAHDPRYLVVYLEHGDISLVDTVKIALAPGYVVTTIDLAYQQQESDLEPGTFALLDTDMVFDTPVDSIPTAKAAAQQGCIDGTRAAYDCNVLLGADAKVQDVRDALLSPRVKVLGNIGHGYNKGFMMYDGLVTSDWFASLPSRQLNGKVIYLNSCQVHNTPLVDAIMGAGTRTFVGGTLSLPIGPSEEVFKCFWDAVLHDGTGMAAALGMCESRVGLVGFHGISGETGRFLDSNVGDDDNFTPGDAADKAPQSGRVKTIIDYFAGQVGQGNGVDLDVGGANRPVGLTHFLSLPPGARVTSAKITTKIRGSTALFYNDILMYNDSVSATEALHGPCIGPGVPKCDDLQPFLPYIALRDVLGALPVPDREYDFVLDLAKVPVRTRQPADERGLQPDEYRNLLGLLNTGHFDMVFGDDTTVDYSQLRLTYTLAAARAGELNNDGAVNRDDLDIVIGAIGSPAYGPDDPRDLDHDGLITVLDARKLVLLCDKKLCAK
;
A
#
# COMPACT_ATOMS: atom_id res chain seq x y z
N MET A 1 12.93 38.10 -29.04
CA MET A 1 13.00 39.58 -29.18
C MET A 1 11.64 40.11 -29.64
N ARG A 2 10.78 40.51 -28.69
CA ARG A 2 9.66 41.44 -28.90
C ARG A 2 9.58 42.29 -27.62
N SER A 3 9.78 43.59 -27.78
CA SER A 3 9.94 44.58 -26.71
C SER A 3 8.58 45.23 -26.43
N PHE A 4 8.13 45.20 -25.16
CA PHE A 4 7.00 45.99 -24.69
C PHE A 4 7.53 47.22 -23.97
N SER A 5 7.29 48.39 -24.57
CA SER A 5 7.49 49.70 -23.94
C SER A 5 6.25 50.08 -23.14
N CYS A 6 6.43 50.45 -21.87
CA CYS A 6 5.38 51.03 -21.05
C CYS A 6 5.73 52.50 -20.77
N LEU A 7 4.85 53.41 -21.19
CA LEU A 7 4.95 54.86 -21.06
C LEU A 7 4.72 55.31 -19.61
N LEU A 8 5.63 56.15 -19.11
CA LEU A 8 5.50 56.90 -17.87
C LEU A 8 4.77 58.22 -18.13
N ALA A 9 3.76 58.55 -17.31
CA ALA A 9 3.16 59.88 -17.19
C ALA A 9 3.48 60.47 -15.79
N PRO A 10 3.67 61.79 -15.66
CA PRO A 10 4.02 62.41 -14.38
C PRO A 10 2.76 62.79 -13.59
N PHE A 11 2.67 62.37 -12.33
CA PHE A 11 1.68 62.89 -11.39
C PHE A 11 2.28 63.94 -10.46
N ALA A 12 1.46 64.96 -10.23
CA ALA A 12 1.76 66.20 -9.54
C ALA A 12 2.04 66.03 -8.04
N ALA A 13 2.94 66.88 -7.54
CA ALA A 13 3.23 67.05 -6.12
C ALA A 13 2.05 67.70 -5.38
N GLY A 14 1.42 66.93 -4.49
CA GLY A 14 0.43 67.39 -3.52
C GLY A 14 0.92 67.16 -2.10
N ALA A 15 0.84 68.20 -1.26
CA ALA A 15 1.34 68.24 0.10
C ALA A 15 0.79 67.11 1.00
N LEU A 16 1.69 66.33 1.61
CA LEU A 16 1.35 65.35 2.66
C LEU A 16 1.29 66.03 4.02
N LEU A 17 0.07 66.13 4.56
CA LEU A 17 -0.19 66.42 5.97
C LEU A 17 0.19 65.18 6.79
N ALA A 18 1.12 65.32 7.73
CA ALA A 18 1.53 64.27 8.64
C ALA A 18 0.43 63.99 9.68
N GLY A 19 -0.47 63.06 9.38
CA GLY A 19 -1.31 62.39 10.36
C GLY A 19 -0.62 61.13 10.87
N LEU A 20 0.02 61.21 12.05
CA LEU A 20 0.38 60.01 12.82
C LEU A 20 -0.91 59.31 13.27
N LEU A 21 -1.48 58.48 12.41
CA LEU A 21 -2.41 57.44 12.84
C LEU A 21 -1.53 56.32 13.39
N ALA A 22 -1.55 56.14 14.72
CA ALA A 22 -0.99 54.96 15.36
C ALA A 22 -1.67 53.75 14.70
N ALA A 23 -0.93 53.04 13.84
CA ALA A 23 -1.38 51.76 13.31
C ALA A 23 -1.76 50.90 14.54
N PRO A 24 -2.94 50.25 14.55
CA PRO A 24 -3.28 49.35 15.63
C PRO A 24 -2.11 48.38 15.78
N LEU A 25 -1.58 48.25 17.00
CA LEU A 25 -0.58 47.25 17.32
C LEU A 25 -1.10 45.94 16.74
N SER A 26 -0.46 45.46 15.68
CA SER A 26 -0.86 44.22 15.03
C SER A 26 -0.74 43.17 16.11
N GLN A 27 -1.88 42.66 16.55
CA GLN A 27 -1.92 41.55 17.49
C GLN A 27 -0.99 40.48 16.92
N ALA A 28 0.00 40.03 17.70
CA ALA A 28 1.00 39.11 17.20
C ALA A 28 0.27 37.89 16.64
N ALA A 29 0.60 37.49 15.40
CA ALA A 29 -0.16 36.52 14.62
C ALA A 29 -0.43 35.18 15.36
N ASN A 30 0.37 34.89 16.39
CA ASN A 30 0.32 33.65 17.16
C ASN A 30 -0.11 33.79 18.63
N GLU A 31 -0.62 34.95 19.07
CA GLU A 31 -0.97 35.16 20.49
C GLU A 31 -2.02 34.15 21.00
N THR A 32 -2.98 33.78 20.13
CA THR A 32 -4.07 32.86 20.45
C THR A 32 -3.77 31.39 20.12
N VAL A 33 -2.57 31.09 19.61
CA VAL A 33 -2.23 29.72 19.18
C VAL A 33 -2.25 28.79 20.41
N PRO A 34 -3.00 27.68 20.37
CA PRO A 34 -3.01 26.70 21.45
C PRO A 34 -1.63 26.04 21.59
N VAL A 35 -1.13 25.99 22.83
CA VAL A 35 0.06 25.21 23.18
C VAL A 35 -0.41 23.97 23.94
N VAL A 36 -0.24 22.79 23.33
CA VAL A 36 -0.71 21.52 23.88
C VAL A 36 0.49 20.78 24.45
N VAL A 37 0.61 20.75 25.77
CA VAL A 37 1.64 19.96 26.44
C VAL A 37 1.18 18.50 26.51
N LEU A 38 1.84 17.65 25.72
CA LEU A 38 1.53 16.23 25.58
C LEU A 38 1.76 15.48 26.90
N THR A 39 0.97 14.43 27.13
CA THR A 39 1.13 13.57 28.31
C THR A 39 2.51 12.89 28.26
N SER A 40 3.31 13.09 29.31
CA SER A 40 4.59 12.41 29.50
C SER A 40 4.40 11.10 30.26
N SER A 41 5.30 10.14 30.04
CA SER A 41 5.38 8.93 30.87
C SER A 41 5.85 9.20 32.29
N ASP A 42 6.41 10.38 32.61
CA ASP A 42 6.69 10.74 34.00
C ASP A 42 5.36 11.07 34.72
N PRO A 43 4.86 10.19 35.61
CA PRO A 43 3.59 10.38 36.29
C PRO A 43 3.61 11.60 37.23
N ASN A 44 4.79 12.15 37.51
CA ASN A 44 4.98 13.27 38.39
C ASN A 44 5.12 14.61 37.65
N PHE A 45 4.90 14.69 36.33
CA PHE A 45 4.94 15.97 35.62
C PHE A 45 3.76 16.88 36.04
N PRO A 46 3.97 17.82 36.98
CA PRO A 46 2.88 18.51 37.66
C PRO A 46 2.19 19.52 36.74
N ALA A 47 0.94 19.87 37.04
CA ALA A 47 0.21 20.92 36.33
C ALA A 47 0.95 22.29 36.32
N LEU A 48 1.68 22.60 37.38
CA LEU A 48 2.51 23.82 37.49
C LEU A 48 3.64 23.88 36.45
N ASP A 49 4.17 22.73 36.05
CA ASP A 49 5.23 22.66 35.05
C ASP A 49 4.69 22.76 33.63
N ARG A 50 3.43 22.36 33.39
CA ARG A 50 2.74 22.59 32.11
C ARG A 50 2.65 24.08 31.77
N ALA A 51 2.19 24.91 32.71
CA ALA A 51 2.09 26.36 32.49
C ALA A 51 3.46 27.02 32.21
N ARG A 52 4.53 26.50 32.84
CA ARG A 52 5.91 26.97 32.56
C ARG A 52 6.35 26.60 31.15
N VAL A 53 6.14 25.34 30.74
CA VAL A 53 6.43 24.87 29.39
C VAL A 53 5.65 25.68 28.34
N GLU A 54 4.36 25.93 28.57
CA GLU A 54 3.56 26.79 27.69
C GLU A 54 4.13 28.21 27.59
N GLY A 55 4.51 28.81 28.73
CA GLY A 55 5.13 30.14 28.76
C GLY A 55 6.44 30.20 27.97
N ILE A 56 7.30 29.18 28.09
CA ILE A 56 8.54 29.06 27.33
C ILE A 56 8.25 29.01 25.83
N VAL A 57 7.36 28.12 25.40
CA VAL A 57 7.05 27.96 23.97
C VAL A 57 6.44 29.23 23.38
N ARG A 58 5.54 29.89 24.12
CA ARG A 58 4.97 31.17 23.69
C ARG A 58 6.06 32.25 23.54
N ALA A 59 6.86 32.46 24.57
CA ALA A 59 7.86 33.52 24.59
C ALA A 59 9.00 33.27 23.60
N SER A 60 9.43 32.02 23.44
CA SER A 60 10.59 31.65 22.64
C SER A 60 10.28 31.39 21.17
N LEU A 61 9.08 30.88 20.83
CA LEU A 61 8.75 30.46 19.47
C LEU A 61 7.57 31.23 18.86
N LEU A 62 6.43 31.30 19.55
CA LEU A 62 5.20 31.84 18.95
C LEU A 62 5.18 33.37 18.85
N SER A 63 5.43 34.07 19.96
CA SER A 63 5.43 35.55 20.00
C SER A 63 6.42 36.20 19.02
N PRO A 64 7.66 35.70 18.83
CA PRO A 64 8.59 36.29 17.87
C PRO A 64 8.35 35.85 16.41
N SER A 65 7.54 34.82 16.15
CA SER A 65 7.33 34.31 14.80
C SER A 65 6.35 35.16 13.99
N ALA A 66 6.70 35.41 12.72
CA ALA A 66 5.79 36.00 11.73
C ALA A 66 4.95 34.93 10.98
N THR A 67 5.35 33.66 11.07
CA THR A 67 4.61 32.53 10.50
C THR A 67 3.35 32.29 11.31
N SER A 68 2.20 32.12 10.65
CA SER A 68 0.96 31.77 11.34
C SER A 68 0.92 30.27 11.63
N TYR A 69 0.76 29.93 12.91
CA TYR A 69 0.61 28.55 13.35
C TYR A 69 -0.82 28.25 13.78
N LEU A 70 -1.26 27.00 13.56
CA LEU A 70 -2.53 26.48 14.05
C LEU A 70 -2.41 26.00 15.50
N SER A 71 -1.31 25.31 15.82
CA SER A 71 -1.05 24.79 17.16
C SER A 71 0.46 24.59 17.40
N ALA A 72 0.83 24.51 18.68
CA ALA A 72 2.15 24.08 19.11
C ALA A 72 2.01 22.89 20.06
N LYS A 73 2.39 21.69 19.62
CA LYS A 73 2.37 20.49 20.47
C LYS A 73 3.74 20.29 21.09
N VAL A 74 3.79 20.05 22.41
CA VAL A 74 5.03 20.09 23.16
C VAL A 74 5.21 18.81 23.95
N ARG A 75 6.35 18.15 23.74
CA ARG A 75 6.80 17.03 24.55
C ARG A 75 7.97 17.46 25.43
N ALA A 76 7.86 17.22 26.72
CA ALA A 76 8.97 17.38 27.66
C ALA A 76 9.75 16.05 27.75
N VAL A 77 11.07 16.11 27.55
CA VAL A 77 11.95 14.94 27.66
C VAL A 77 12.83 15.09 28.90
N PHE A 78 12.79 14.09 29.79
CA PHE A 78 13.40 14.15 31.11
C PHE A 78 14.76 13.49 31.18
N GLN A 79 15.60 13.95 32.12
CA GLN A 79 16.82 13.25 32.53
C GLN A 79 16.73 12.95 34.02
N GLY A 80 16.27 11.75 34.36
CA GLY A 80 15.96 11.38 35.75
C GLY A 80 14.55 11.82 36.16
N ALA A 81 14.24 11.72 37.45
CA ALA A 81 12.94 12.11 37.97
C ALA A 81 12.88 13.65 38.11
N HIS A 82 11.89 14.27 37.47
CA HIS A 82 11.42 15.66 37.69
C HIS A 82 12.05 16.83 36.90
N ASP A 83 13.23 16.72 36.30
CA ASP A 83 13.82 17.83 35.53
C ASP A 83 13.80 17.56 34.01
N PRO A 84 13.02 18.30 33.21
CA PRO A 84 13.06 18.17 31.77
C PRO A 84 14.39 18.68 31.24
N ARG A 85 15.09 17.84 30.50
CA ARG A 85 16.37 18.15 29.84
C ARG A 85 16.15 19.02 28.60
N TYR A 86 15.08 18.77 27.86
CA TYR A 86 14.69 19.57 26.70
C TYR A 86 13.22 19.39 26.37
N LEU A 87 12.71 20.30 25.54
CA LEU A 87 11.40 20.21 24.92
C LEU A 87 11.56 19.89 23.44
N VAL A 88 10.69 19.04 22.91
CA VAL A 88 10.47 18.89 21.48
C VAL A 88 9.12 19.54 21.17
N VAL A 89 9.12 20.52 20.27
CA VAL A 89 7.96 21.32 19.91
C VAL A 89 7.64 21.11 18.44
N TYR A 90 6.41 20.73 18.15
CA TYR A 90 5.87 20.60 16.80
C TYR A 90 4.96 21.79 16.52
N LEU A 91 5.32 22.60 15.54
CA LEU A 91 4.58 23.81 15.15
C LEU A 91 3.82 23.52 13.86
N GLU A 92 2.50 23.39 13.96
CA GLU A 92 1.61 23.10 12.83
C GLU A 92 1.26 24.42 12.12
N HIS A 93 1.52 24.52 10.81
CA HIS A 93 1.23 25.75 10.04
C HIS A 93 -0.28 25.98 9.88
N GLY A 94 -0.72 27.23 9.83
CA GLY A 94 -2.14 27.59 9.79
C GLY A 94 -2.82 27.48 8.42
N ASP A 95 -2.04 27.55 7.34
CA ASP A 95 -2.51 27.70 5.95
C ASP A 95 -2.07 26.56 5.02
N ILE A 96 -1.05 25.81 5.42
CA ILE A 96 -0.50 24.69 4.66
C ILE A 96 -0.26 23.47 5.57
N SER A 97 -0.30 22.28 4.99
CA SER A 97 -0.07 20.99 5.68
C SER A 97 1.41 20.72 6.05
N LEU A 98 2.13 21.73 6.54
CA LEU A 98 3.56 21.67 6.95
C LEU A 98 3.71 21.71 8.47
N VAL A 99 4.73 21.03 9.01
CA VAL A 99 5.08 21.06 10.43
C VAL A 99 6.56 21.41 10.61
N ASP A 100 6.86 22.35 11.50
CA ASP A 100 8.23 22.61 11.95
C ASP A 100 8.50 21.82 13.24
N THR A 101 9.72 21.31 13.40
CA THR A 101 10.15 20.62 14.63
C THR A 101 11.29 21.38 15.28
N VAL A 102 11.10 21.75 16.54
CA VAL A 102 12.03 22.59 17.30
C VAL A 102 12.46 21.88 18.58
N LYS A 103 13.75 21.96 18.93
CA LYS A 103 14.25 21.52 20.23
C LYS A 103 14.65 22.70 21.10
N ILE A 104 14.10 22.76 22.30
CA ILE A 104 14.46 23.77 23.31
C ILE A 104 15.23 23.05 24.42
N ALA A 105 16.54 23.24 24.51
CA ALA A 105 17.33 22.70 25.60
C ALA A 105 17.10 23.50 26.89
N LEU A 106 16.94 22.80 28.00
CA LEU A 106 16.64 23.39 29.30
C LEU A 106 17.77 23.09 30.30
N ALA A 107 18.14 24.09 31.09
CA ALA A 107 18.88 23.94 32.33
C ALA A 107 17.89 23.81 33.52
N PRO A 108 18.36 23.36 34.71
CA PRO A 108 17.52 23.25 35.89
C PRO A 108 16.70 24.51 36.17
N GLY A 109 15.43 24.33 36.54
CA GLY A 109 14.50 25.44 36.74
C GLY A 109 13.92 26.02 35.44
N TYR A 110 13.85 25.24 34.36
CA TYR A 110 13.24 25.62 33.08
C TYR A 110 13.94 26.80 32.37
N VAL A 111 15.24 26.97 32.59
CA VAL A 111 16.01 28.03 31.94
C VAL A 111 16.36 27.58 30.51
N VAL A 112 15.84 28.28 29.51
CA VAL A 112 16.17 28.01 28.09
C VAL A 112 17.66 28.28 27.86
N THR A 113 18.38 27.27 27.38
CA THR A 113 19.81 27.37 27.07
C THR A 113 20.07 27.48 25.58
N THR A 114 19.42 26.64 24.77
CA THR A 114 19.52 26.69 23.31
C THR A 114 18.17 26.40 22.66
N ILE A 115 17.97 26.96 21.47
CA ILE A 115 16.82 26.67 20.60
C ILE A 115 17.38 26.23 19.26
N ASP A 116 17.07 24.99 18.87
CA ASP A 116 17.39 24.44 17.56
C ASP A 116 16.10 24.39 16.72
N LEU A 117 15.96 25.36 15.81
CA LEU A 117 14.80 25.50 14.93
C LEU A 117 14.80 24.51 13.75
N ALA A 118 15.90 23.79 13.53
CA ALA A 118 16.05 22.81 12.46
C ALA A 118 16.15 21.39 13.01
N TYR A 119 15.58 21.17 14.20
CA TYR A 119 15.70 19.90 14.90
C TYR A 119 14.96 18.79 14.15
N GLN A 120 15.56 17.61 14.12
CA GLN A 120 14.93 16.39 13.63
C GLN A 120 14.68 15.47 14.81
N GLN A 121 13.40 15.13 15.00
CA GLN A 121 12.99 14.20 16.04
C GLN A 121 13.79 12.91 15.97
N GLN A 122 14.24 12.43 17.11
CA GLN A 122 14.92 11.15 17.29
C GLN A 122 13.94 10.12 17.87
N GLU A 123 14.19 8.83 17.66
CA GLU A 123 13.36 7.76 18.27
C GLU A 123 13.35 7.84 19.80
N SER A 124 14.45 8.29 20.42
CA SER A 124 14.52 8.50 21.87
C SER A 124 13.64 9.63 22.40
N ASP A 125 13.07 10.45 21.50
CA ASP A 125 12.14 11.53 21.88
C ASP A 125 10.71 11.00 22.06
N LEU A 126 10.40 9.82 21.53
CA LEU A 126 9.08 9.21 21.62
C LEU A 126 8.91 8.43 22.92
N GLU A 127 7.68 8.45 23.45
CA GLU A 127 7.34 7.59 24.58
C GLU A 127 7.17 6.15 24.10
N PRO A 128 7.61 5.15 24.87
CA PRO A 128 7.34 3.75 24.54
C PRO A 128 5.84 3.52 24.49
N GLY A 129 5.32 3.18 23.32
CA GLY A 129 3.93 2.77 23.17
C GLY A 129 3.74 1.28 23.48
N THR A 130 2.52 0.90 23.83
CA THR A 130 2.14 -0.52 23.88
C THR A 130 1.71 -0.95 22.49
N PHE A 131 2.34 -2.00 21.97
CA PHE A 131 1.96 -2.59 20.69
C PHE A 131 0.57 -3.22 20.81
N ALA A 132 -0.39 -2.71 20.04
CA ALA A 132 -1.72 -3.28 19.90
C ALA A 132 -2.00 -3.55 18.42
N LEU A 133 -2.11 -4.83 18.05
CA LEU A 133 -2.50 -5.17 16.69
C LEU A 133 -3.89 -4.63 16.40
N LEU A 134 -3.99 -3.75 15.40
CA LEU A 134 -5.27 -3.33 14.86
C LEU A 134 -5.84 -4.45 13.99
N ASP A 135 -7.03 -4.91 14.35
CA ASP A 135 -7.80 -5.91 13.61
C ASP A 135 -8.75 -5.22 12.63
N THR A 136 -8.17 -4.58 11.61
CA THR A 136 -8.89 -3.83 10.58
C THR A 136 -8.15 -3.93 9.25
N ASP A 137 -8.85 -3.71 8.14
CA ASP A 137 -8.26 -3.75 6.80
C ASP A 137 -7.78 -2.37 6.36
N MET A 138 -8.38 -1.29 6.86
CA MET A 138 -8.03 0.07 6.51
C MET A 138 -7.98 0.97 7.74
N VAL A 139 -6.97 1.82 7.81
CA VAL A 139 -6.88 2.87 8.83
C VAL A 139 -6.83 4.22 8.13
N PHE A 140 -7.77 5.08 8.47
CA PHE A 140 -7.76 6.47 8.07
C PHE A 140 -7.58 7.33 9.30
N ASP A 141 -6.65 8.27 9.27
CA ASP A 141 -6.33 9.04 10.45
C ASP A 141 -6.09 10.52 10.17
N THR A 142 -6.30 11.33 11.20
CA THR A 142 -5.80 12.70 11.24
C THR A 142 -5.43 13.10 12.67
N PRO A 143 -4.20 13.59 12.91
CA PRO A 143 -3.79 14.11 14.22
C PRO A 143 -4.26 15.56 14.47
N VAL A 144 -4.90 16.17 13.47
CA VAL A 144 -5.37 17.57 13.46
C VAL A 144 -6.88 17.61 13.28
N ASP A 145 -7.60 16.95 14.18
CA ASP A 145 -9.06 16.90 14.20
C ASP A 145 -9.74 18.25 14.48
N SER A 146 -8.96 19.27 14.83
CA SER A 146 -9.36 20.67 14.88
C SER A 146 -9.61 21.29 13.50
N ILE A 147 -9.06 20.69 12.42
CA ILE A 147 -9.33 21.07 11.03
C ILE A 147 -10.53 20.26 10.52
N PRO A 148 -11.71 20.89 10.31
CA PRO A 148 -12.92 20.15 9.97
C PRO A 148 -12.83 19.38 8.65
N THR A 149 -12.08 19.90 7.66
CA THR A 149 -11.89 19.25 6.36
C THR A 149 -11.03 17.99 6.48
N ALA A 150 -9.95 18.02 7.27
CA ALA A 150 -9.10 16.87 7.55
C ALA A 150 -9.88 15.75 8.25
N LYS A 151 -10.63 16.09 9.31
CA LYS A 151 -11.50 15.15 10.00
C LYS A 151 -12.54 14.53 9.07
N ALA A 152 -13.21 15.35 8.25
CA ALA A 152 -14.20 14.88 7.30
C ALA A 152 -13.59 13.96 6.23
N ALA A 153 -12.36 14.24 5.77
CA ALA A 153 -11.67 13.41 4.79
C ALA A 153 -11.24 12.05 5.34
N ALA A 154 -10.71 11.99 6.58
CA ALA A 154 -10.41 10.73 7.25
C ALA A 154 -11.66 9.86 7.40
N GLN A 155 -12.76 10.48 7.85
CA GLN A 155 -14.05 9.80 8.00
C GLN A 155 -14.61 9.33 6.66
N GLN A 156 -14.51 10.14 5.61
CA GLN A 156 -15.00 9.79 4.29
C GLN A 156 -14.21 8.62 3.69
N GLY A 157 -12.87 8.61 3.79
CA GLY A 157 -12.07 7.47 3.35
C GLY A 157 -12.51 6.17 4.01
N CYS A 158 -12.89 6.22 5.29
CA CYS A 158 -13.42 5.06 5.99
C CYS A 158 -14.83 4.65 5.56
N ILE A 159 -15.70 5.62 5.25
CA ILE A 159 -17.00 5.36 4.64
C ILE A 159 -16.81 4.67 3.28
N ASP A 160 -15.83 5.11 2.48
CA ASP A 160 -15.53 4.52 1.18
C ASP A 160 -15.01 3.09 1.31
N GLY A 161 -14.09 2.85 2.25
CA GLY A 161 -13.63 1.50 2.61
C GLY A 161 -14.76 0.59 3.06
N THR A 162 -15.62 1.06 3.97
CA THR A 162 -16.78 0.29 4.46
C THR A 162 -17.78 -0.01 3.33
N ARG A 163 -18.03 0.95 2.44
CA ARG A 163 -18.88 0.75 1.25
C ARG A 163 -18.30 -0.27 0.28
N ALA A 164 -16.97 -0.34 0.18
CA ALA A 164 -16.24 -1.40 -0.53
C ALA A 164 -16.06 -2.68 0.33
N ALA A 165 -16.82 -2.80 1.44
CA ALA A 165 -16.89 -3.94 2.35
C ALA A 165 -15.61 -4.26 3.14
N TYR A 166 -14.69 -3.31 3.28
CA TYR A 166 -13.53 -3.44 4.16
C TYR A 166 -13.89 -3.06 5.60
N ASP A 167 -13.32 -3.78 6.57
CA ASP A 167 -13.34 -3.31 7.95
C ASP A 167 -12.40 -2.11 8.04
N CYS A 168 -12.91 -1.02 8.59
CA CYS A 168 -12.18 0.23 8.64
C CYS A 168 -12.21 0.86 10.04
N ASN A 169 -11.09 1.45 10.44
CA ASN A 169 -10.96 2.25 11.65
C ASN A 169 -10.57 3.70 11.34
N VAL A 170 -11.09 4.63 12.15
CA VAL A 170 -10.73 6.06 12.07
C VAL A 170 -10.03 6.47 13.36
N LEU A 171 -8.81 6.99 13.24
CA LEU A 171 -8.06 7.55 14.37
C LEU A 171 -8.08 9.08 14.28
N LEU A 172 -8.65 9.76 15.28
CA LEU A 172 -8.81 11.22 15.27
C LEU A 172 -8.10 11.86 16.46
N GLY A 173 -7.36 12.95 16.19
CA GLY A 173 -6.73 13.74 17.24
C GLY A 173 -5.89 12.85 18.16
N ALA A 174 -6.22 12.82 19.44
CA ALA A 174 -5.48 12.07 20.46
C ALA A 174 -5.41 10.55 20.25
N ASP A 175 -6.28 9.98 19.41
CA ASP A 175 -6.28 8.55 19.07
C ASP A 175 -5.33 8.21 17.90
N ALA A 176 -4.81 9.22 17.19
CA ALA A 176 -3.88 9.07 16.09
C ALA A 176 -2.43 9.31 16.57
N LYS A 177 -1.89 8.42 17.42
CA LYS A 177 -0.51 8.54 17.93
C LYS A 177 0.48 7.85 17.00
N VAL A 178 1.77 8.16 17.20
CA VAL A 178 2.86 7.51 16.46
C VAL A 178 2.80 5.99 16.59
N GLN A 179 2.61 5.46 17.80
CA GLN A 179 2.56 4.01 17.99
C GLN A 179 1.35 3.38 17.28
N ASP A 180 0.17 4.00 17.38
CA ASP A 180 -1.07 3.45 16.78
C ASP A 180 -0.92 3.30 15.25
N VAL A 181 -0.31 4.27 14.58
CA VAL A 181 -0.04 4.20 13.13
C VAL A 181 1.09 3.21 12.80
N ARG A 182 2.13 3.11 13.63
CA ARG A 182 3.16 2.08 13.45
C ARG A 182 2.55 0.68 13.57
N ASP A 183 1.67 0.47 14.53
CA ASP A 183 0.98 -0.80 14.74
C ASP A 183 0.04 -1.12 13.58
N ALA A 184 -0.67 -0.11 13.05
CA ALA A 184 -1.45 -0.24 11.82
C ALA A 184 -0.57 -0.71 10.64
N LEU A 185 0.56 -0.04 10.42
CA LEU A 185 1.48 -0.35 9.33
C LEU A 185 2.10 -1.73 9.49
N LEU A 186 2.39 -2.18 10.71
CA LEU A 186 2.96 -3.50 10.99
C LEU A 186 1.91 -4.61 11.06
N SER A 187 0.62 -4.29 11.20
CA SER A 187 -0.45 -5.28 11.21
C SER A 187 -0.53 -6.00 9.85
N PRO A 188 -0.49 -7.35 9.80
CA PRO A 188 -0.60 -8.10 8.55
C PRO A 188 -1.95 -7.91 7.84
N ARG A 189 -3.00 -7.56 8.60
CA ARG A 189 -4.36 -7.40 8.08
C ARG A 189 -4.55 -6.07 7.37
N VAL A 190 -3.95 -5.00 7.89
CA VAL A 190 -4.09 -3.64 7.33
C VAL A 190 -3.51 -3.59 5.91
N LYS A 191 -4.33 -3.13 4.97
CA LYS A 191 -4.04 -2.94 3.55
C LYS A 191 -3.85 -1.47 3.18
N VAL A 192 -4.55 -0.57 3.88
CA VAL A 192 -4.50 0.88 3.62
C VAL A 192 -4.15 1.65 4.88
N LEU A 193 -3.23 2.60 4.75
CA LEU A 193 -3.09 3.74 5.65
C LEU A 193 -3.38 5.03 4.86
N GLY A 194 -4.37 5.79 5.30
CA GLY A 194 -4.69 7.11 4.78
C GLY A 194 -4.56 8.17 5.86
N ASN A 195 -3.50 8.98 5.84
CA ASN A 195 -3.26 10.03 6.81
C ASN A 195 -3.54 11.41 6.19
N ILE A 196 -4.23 12.27 6.92
CA ILE A 196 -4.39 13.68 6.59
C ILE A 196 -3.80 14.51 7.73
N GLY A 197 -2.72 15.22 7.47
CA GLY A 197 -2.07 15.99 8.51
C GLY A 197 -0.97 16.89 7.98
N HIS A 198 -0.08 17.27 8.89
CA HIS A 198 1.10 18.03 8.52
C HIS A 198 2.27 17.09 8.26
N GLY A 199 3.20 17.47 7.39
CA GLY A 199 4.39 16.67 7.13
C GLY A 199 5.49 17.46 6.46
N TYR A 200 6.57 16.77 6.18
CA TYR A 200 7.73 17.25 5.43
C TYR A 200 8.48 16.05 4.84
N ASN A 201 9.58 16.30 4.13
CA ASN A 201 10.30 15.26 3.40
C ASN A 201 10.99 14.18 4.26
N LYS A 202 11.01 14.27 5.59
CA LYS A 202 11.54 13.21 6.48
C LYS A 202 10.52 12.60 7.42
N GLY A 203 9.25 13.02 7.37
CA GLY A 203 8.23 12.45 8.25
C GLY A 203 6.90 13.15 8.15
N PHE A 204 5.90 12.54 8.76
CA PHE A 204 4.56 13.10 8.88
C PHE A 204 4.11 13.11 10.33
N MET A 205 3.30 14.11 10.65
CA MET A 205 2.81 14.39 11.98
C MET A 205 1.75 13.36 12.38
N MET A 206 1.87 12.94 13.62
CA MET A 206 0.87 12.24 14.41
C MET A 206 0.59 13.08 15.65
N TYR A 207 -0.41 12.71 16.46
CA TYR A 207 -0.82 13.55 17.58
C TYR A 207 0.29 13.83 18.59
N ASP A 208 1.18 12.87 18.78
CA ASP A 208 2.19 12.90 19.83
C ASP A 208 3.63 12.84 19.31
N GLY A 209 3.84 13.01 18.00
CA GLY A 209 5.16 13.07 17.38
C GLY A 209 5.13 12.85 15.87
N LEU A 210 6.28 12.50 15.30
CA LEU A 210 6.43 12.19 13.88
C LEU A 210 6.68 10.69 13.67
N VAL A 211 6.10 10.15 12.59
CA VAL A 211 6.58 8.92 11.96
C VAL A 211 7.61 9.34 10.89
N THR A 212 8.86 8.90 11.04
CA THR A 212 10.00 9.42 10.28
C THR A 212 10.53 8.45 9.23
N SER A 213 11.30 8.98 8.28
CA SER A 213 12.04 8.18 7.29
C SER A 213 13.00 7.18 7.93
N ASP A 214 13.60 7.52 9.08
CA ASP A 214 14.54 6.66 9.79
C ASP A 214 13.84 5.42 10.35
N TRP A 215 12.60 5.56 10.82
CA TRP A 215 11.79 4.41 11.24
C TRP A 215 11.48 3.48 10.07
N PHE A 216 11.00 4.02 8.93
CA PHE A 216 10.76 3.20 7.74
C PHE A 216 12.03 2.51 7.24
N ALA A 217 13.16 3.22 7.19
CA ALA A 217 14.45 2.66 6.77
C ALA A 217 14.98 1.58 7.73
N SER A 218 14.52 1.56 8.99
CA SER A 218 14.85 0.52 9.97
C SER A 218 14.04 -0.76 9.81
N LEU A 219 12.92 -0.71 9.06
CA LEU A 219 12.08 -1.88 8.85
C LEU A 219 12.81 -2.91 8.00
N PRO A 220 12.59 -4.22 8.24
CA PRO A 220 13.00 -5.25 7.31
C PRO A 220 12.48 -4.95 5.90
N SER A 221 13.26 -5.25 4.87
CA SER A 221 12.79 -5.13 3.49
C SER A 221 11.50 -5.93 3.31
N ARG A 222 10.50 -5.32 2.65
CA ARG A 222 9.17 -5.89 2.40
C ARG A 222 8.28 -6.02 3.64
N GLN A 223 8.60 -5.37 4.75
CA GLN A 223 7.70 -5.32 5.91
C GLN A 223 6.33 -4.71 5.58
N LEU A 224 6.26 -3.82 4.57
CA LEU A 224 5.03 -3.13 4.17
C LEU A 224 4.41 -3.68 2.87
N ASN A 225 4.74 -4.91 2.51
CA ASN A 225 4.34 -5.48 1.23
C ASN A 225 2.81 -5.50 1.01
N GLY A 226 2.37 -5.13 -0.19
CA GLY A 226 0.96 -5.07 -0.55
C GLY A 226 0.18 -3.86 0.02
N LYS A 227 0.79 -3.02 0.87
CA LYS A 227 0.11 -1.88 1.49
C LYS A 227 0.07 -0.67 0.58
N VAL A 228 -1.05 0.03 0.59
CA VAL A 228 -1.21 1.34 -0.04
C VAL A 228 -1.19 2.41 1.04
N ILE A 229 -0.28 3.38 0.92
CA ILE A 229 -0.12 4.47 1.87
C ILE A 229 -0.41 5.79 1.14
N TYR A 230 -1.40 6.56 1.60
CA TYR A 230 -1.62 7.93 1.14
C TYR A 230 -1.45 8.89 2.31
N LEU A 231 -0.37 9.65 2.29
CA LEU A 231 -0.11 10.76 3.20
C LEU A 231 -0.49 12.10 2.54
N ASN A 232 -1.69 12.62 2.81
CA ASN A 232 -2.12 13.95 2.37
C ASN A 232 -1.48 15.03 3.26
N SER A 233 -0.17 15.17 3.12
CA SER A 233 0.71 16.03 3.91
C SER A 233 1.75 16.69 3.01
N CYS A 234 2.24 17.89 3.36
CA CYS A 234 3.22 18.62 2.54
C CYS A 234 4.52 17.85 2.37
N GLN A 235 5.03 17.80 1.13
CA GLN A 235 6.39 17.36 0.80
C GLN A 235 6.78 15.94 1.24
N VAL A 236 5.85 15.11 1.70
CA VAL A 236 6.12 13.73 2.14
C VAL A 236 6.46 12.78 1.00
N HIS A 237 6.13 13.14 -0.25
CA HIS A 237 6.58 12.45 -1.47
C HIS A 237 7.90 13.06 -1.99
N ASN A 238 8.85 13.27 -1.10
CA ASN A 238 10.21 13.69 -1.44
C ASN A 238 11.22 12.87 -0.63
N THR A 239 12.43 12.71 -1.15
CA THR A 239 13.54 12.07 -0.44
C THR A 239 13.86 12.83 0.86
N PRO A 240 14.15 12.13 1.97
CA PRO A 240 14.33 10.67 2.09
C PRO A 240 13.06 9.84 2.35
N LEU A 241 11.90 10.45 2.63
CA LEU A 241 10.73 9.69 3.09
C LEU A 241 10.17 8.74 2.04
N VAL A 242 10.00 9.19 0.79
CA VAL A 242 9.53 8.32 -0.32
C VAL A 242 10.42 7.09 -0.50
N ASP A 243 11.74 7.29 -0.49
CA ASP A 243 12.71 6.21 -0.67
C ASP A 243 12.64 5.21 0.49
N ALA A 244 12.47 5.69 1.72
CA ALA A 244 12.36 4.83 2.90
C ALA A 244 11.06 4.01 2.91
N ILE A 245 9.92 4.63 2.57
CA ILE A 245 8.62 3.95 2.50
C ILE A 245 8.61 2.90 1.39
N MET A 246 9.13 3.23 0.21
CA MET A 246 9.21 2.30 -0.91
C MET A 246 10.25 1.20 -0.64
N GLY A 247 11.39 1.53 -0.01
CA GLY A 247 12.41 0.57 0.41
C GLY A 247 11.93 -0.45 1.44
N ALA A 248 10.96 -0.07 2.29
CA ALA A 248 10.24 -0.98 3.17
C ALA A 248 9.25 -1.90 2.44
N GLY A 249 9.11 -1.76 1.12
CA GLY A 249 8.33 -2.60 0.22
C GLY A 249 6.85 -2.24 0.12
N THR A 250 6.49 -0.99 0.40
CA THR A 250 5.11 -0.50 0.19
C THR A 250 4.70 -0.70 -1.28
N ARG A 251 3.47 -1.17 -1.52
CA ARG A 251 2.97 -1.40 -2.88
C ARG A 251 2.81 -0.08 -3.64
N THR A 252 2.12 0.86 -3.01
CA THR A 252 1.83 2.18 -3.59
C THR A 252 1.96 3.23 -2.52
N PHE A 253 2.69 4.30 -2.82
CA PHE A 253 2.81 5.46 -1.94
C PHE A 253 2.36 6.72 -2.67
N VAL A 254 1.40 7.42 -2.08
CA VAL A 254 0.91 8.73 -2.52
C VAL A 254 1.22 9.77 -1.45
N GLY A 255 1.70 10.94 -1.86
CA GLY A 255 1.89 12.04 -0.94
C GLY A 255 2.16 13.38 -1.61
N GLY A 256 2.17 14.47 -0.85
CA GLY A 256 2.47 15.79 -1.40
C GLY A 256 3.91 15.89 -1.89
N THR A 257 4.11 16.34 -3.12
CA THR A 257 5.43 16.75 -3.66
C THR A 257 5.71 18.23 -3.34
N LEU A 258 4.65 19.01 -3.21
CA LEU A 258 4.65 20.43 -2.88
C LEU A 258 3.99 20.70 -1.52
N SER A 259 3.86 21.98 -1.18
CA SER A 259 2.99 22.39 -0.08
C SER A 259 1.53 22.23 -0.49
N LEU A 260 0.78 21.46 0.29
CA LEU A 260 -0.63 21.17 0.06
C LEU A 260 -1.50 22.21 0.80
N PRO A 261 -2.46 22.86 0.11
CA PRO A 261 -3.38 23.80 0.74
C PRO A 261 -4.46 23.04 1.53
N ILE A 262 -4.67 23.46 2.78
CA ILE A 262 -5.72 22.91 3.66
C ILE A 262 -7.11 23.21 3.06
N GLY A 263 -7.96 22.19 3.00
CA GLY A 263 -9.25 22.16 2.33
C GLY A 263 -9.20 21.49 0.96
N PRO A 264 -8.60 22.12 -0.08
CA PRO A 264 -8.57 21.54 -1.42
C PRO A 264 -7.81 20.21 -1.53
N SER A 265 -6.73 19.98 -0.78
CA SER A 265 -6.02 18.69 -0.86
C SER A 265 -6.83 17.55 -0.23
N GLU A 266 -7.60 17.82 0.81
CA GLU A 266 -8.56 16.89 1.41
C GLU A 266 -9.70 16.53 0.44
N GLU A 267 -10.09 17.42 -0.47
CA GLU A 267 -11.02 17.08 -1.55
C GLU A 267 -10.38 16.12 -2.57
N VAL A 268 -9.08 16.26 -2.87
CA VAL A 268 -8.35 15.27 -3.69
C VAL A 268 -8.37 13.92 -2.99
N PHE A 269 -8.06 13.89 -1.70
CA PHE A 269 -8.00 12.65 -0.91
C PHE A 269 -9.33 11.90 -0.92
N LYS A 270 -10.45 12.60 -0.66
CA LYS A 270 -11.80 12.00 -0.71
C LYS A 270 -12.14 11.47 -2.10
N CYS A 271 -11.91 12.28 -3.13
CA CYS A 271 -12.15 11.88 -4.51
C CYS A 271 -11.32 10.65 -4.91
N PHE A 272 -10.05 10.59 -4.48
CA PHE A 272 -9.15 9.49 -4.79
C PHE A 272 -9.68 8.17 -4.24
N TRP A 273 -10.05 8.11 -2.96
CA TRP A 273 -10.52 6.87 -2.35
C TRP A 273 -11.88 6.41 -2.89
N ASP A 274 -12.81 7.34 -3.16
CA ASP A 274 -14.06 7.03 -3.87
C ASP A 274 -13.76 6.41 -5.26
N ALA A 275 -12.93 7.05 -6.08
CA ALA A 275 -12.61 6.55 -7.41
C ALA A 275 -11.85 5.21 -7.40
N VAL A 276 -10.95 5.01 -6.43
CA VAL A 276 -10.12 3.80 -6.34
C VAL A 276 -10.91 2.60 -5.79
N LEU A 277 -11.71 2.81 -4.74
CA LEU A 277 -12.40 1.72 -4.05
C LEU A 277 -13.80 1.43 -4.62
N HIS A 278 -14.50 2.47 -5.10
CA HIS A 278 -15.86 2.33 -5.61
C HIS A 278 -15.89 2.21 -7.14
N ASP A 279 -15.25 3.13 -7.86
CA ASP A 279 -15.27 3.11 -9.32
C ASP A 279 -14.28 2.09 -9.92
N GLY A 280 -13.40 1.53 -9.09
CA GLY A 280 -12.33 0.61 -9.52
C GLY A 280 -11.31 1.27 -10.45
N THR A 281 -11.18 2.60 -10.39
CA THR A 281 -10.23 3.37 -11.20
C THR A 281 -8.80 3.05 -10.77
N GLY A 282 -7.86 2.97 -11.72
CA GLY A 282 -6.44 2.83 -11.41
C GLY A 282 -5.92 4.03 -10.60
N MET A 283 -5.08 3.79 -9.59
CA MET A 283 -4.67 4.81 -8.61
C MET A 283 -4.02 6.06 -9.25
N ALA A 284 -3.16 5.92 -10.26
CA ALA A 284 -2.61 7.10 -10.94
C ALA A 284 -3.66 7.90 -11.73
N ALA A 285 -4.58 7.19 -12.41
CA ALA A 285 -5.67 7.84 -13.14
C ALA A 285 -6.64 8.56 -12.19
N ALA A 286 -6.97 7.92 -11.05
CA ALA A 286 -7.77 8.51 -9.99
C ALA A 286 -7.11 9.78 -9.43
N LEU A 287 -5.82 9.73 -9.09
CA LEU A 287 -5.09 10.88 -8.57
C LEU A 287 -5.11 12.06 -9.55
N GLY A 288 -4.74 11.84 -10.81
CA GLY A 288 -4.70 12.91 -11.82
C GLY A 288 -6.08 13.52 -12.10
N MET A 289 -7.14 12.69 -12.15
CA MET A 289 -8.52 13.16 -12.29
C MET A 289 -8.94 14.02 -11.09
N CYS A 290 -8.68 13.54 -9.87
CA CYS A 290 -9.09 14.22 -8.64
C CYS A 290 -8.34 15.53 -8.41
N GLU A 291 -7.05 15.59 -8.71
CA GLU A 291 -6.28 16.83 -8.71
C GLU A 291 -6.81 17.83 -9.74
N SER A 292 -7.11 17.38 -10.95
CA SER A 292 -7.66 18.24 -12.01
C SER A 292 -8.98 18.88 -11.59
N ARG A 293 -9.84 18.12 -10.90
CA ARG A 293 -11.14 18.59 -10.41
C ARG A 293 -11.05 19.78 -9.45
N VAL A 294 -9.96 19.88 -8.67
CA VAL A 294 -9.77 20.94 -7.67
C VAL A 294 -8.64 21.91 -8.01
N GLY A 295 -8.02 21.79 -9.19
CA GLY A 295 -6.96 22.67 -9.66
C GLY A 295 -5.60 22.45 -8.99
N LEU A 296 -5.32 21.21 -8.55
CA LEU A 296 -4.08 20.83 -7.85
C LEU A 296 -3.20 19.86 -8.66
N VAL A 297 -3.24 19.91 -10.00
CA VAL A 297 -2.46 18.99 -10.85
C VAL A 297 -0.96 19.06 -10.51
N GLY A 298 -0.38 17.93 -10.13
CA GLY A 298 1.04 17.78 -9.80
C GLY A 298 1.41 18.16 -8.37
N PHE A 299 0.43 18.40 -7.49
CA PHE A 299 0.69 18.66 -6.07
C PHE A 299 1.03 17.39 -5.28
N HIS A 300 0.57 16.23 -5.77
CA HIS A 300 0.90 14.92 -5.25
C HIS A 300 1.80 14.16 -6.22
N GLY A 301 2.62 13.29 -5.65
CA GLY A 301 3.35 12.25 -6.35
C GLY A 301 2.77 10.88 -6.01
N ILE A 302 2.97 9.94 -6.91
CA ILE A 302 2.62 8.53 -6.73
C ILE A 302 3.82 7.67 -7.14
N SER A 303 4.16 6.69 -6.31
CA SER A 303 5.24 5.72 -6.56
C SER A 303 4.73 4.29 -6.33
N GLY A 304 5.39 3.32 -6.97
CA GLY A 304 5.03 1.90 -6.90
C GLY A 304 3.98 1.51 -7.94
N GLU A 305 3.12 0.54 -7.60
CA GLU A 305 2.06 0.07 -8.49
C GLU A 305 0.95 1.11 -8.61
N THR A 306 0.60 1.53 -9.83
CA THR A 306 -0.37 2.61 -10.07
C THR A 306 -1.70 2.14 -10.68
N GLY A 307 -1.87 0.82 -10.80
CA GLY A 307 -3.06 0.16 -11.34
C GLY A 307 -4.27 0.19 -10.40
N ARG A 308 -5.26 -0.68 -10.63
CA ARG A 308 -6.44 -0.78 -9.75
C ARG A 308 -6.04 -1.28 -8.38
N PHE A 309 -6.83 -0.94 -7.35
CA PHE A 309 -6.54 -1.35 -5.98
C PHE A 309 -6.44 -2.88 -5.82
N LEU A 310 -7.30 -3.62 -6.53
CA LEU A 310 -7.41 -5.08 -6.47
C LEU A 310 -6.43 -5.83 -7.38
N ASP A 311 -5.78 -5.13 -8.31
CA ASP A 311 -4.80 -5.75 -9.20
C ASP A 311 -3.46 -5.90 -8.48
N SER A 312 -2.67 -6.89 -8.86
CA SER A 312 -1.28 -7.02 -8.41
C SER A 312 -0.37 -7.13 -9.62
N ASN A 313 0.54 -6.16 -9.76
CA ASN A 313 1.54 -6.13 -10.81
C ASN A 313 2.93 -6.39 -10.22
N VAL A 314 3.65 -7.35 -10.77
CA VAL A 314 5.02 -7.67 -10.40
C VAL A 314 5.89 -7.55 -11.66
N GLY A 315 6.97 -6.76 -11.61
CA GLY A 315 7.73 -6.34 -12.81
C GLY A 315 7.14 -5.10 -13.49
N ASP A 316 7.70 -4.69 -14.62
CA ASP A 316 7.38 -3.40 -15.27
C ASP A 316 7.21 -3.42 -16.82
N ASP A 317 7.25 -4.58 -17.48
CA ASP A 317 7.05 -4.73 -18.94
C ASP A 317 8.04 -3.87 -19.76
N ASP A 318 9.30 -3.86 -19.36
CA ASP A 318 10.34 -3.02 -19.98
C ASP A 318 11.20 -3.77 -21.01
N ASN A 319 10.72 -4.95 -21.43
CA ASN A 319 11.36 -5.84 -22.39
C ASN A 319 12.62 -6.52 -21.86
N PHE A 320 12.51 -7.03 -20.63
CA PHE A 320 13.54 -7.80 -19.94
C PHE A 320 14.83 -7.01 -19.71
N THR A 321 14.74 -5.77 -19.23
CA THR A 321 15.89 -4.90 -18.97
C THR A 321 16.29 -4.94 -17.48
N PRO A 322 17.30 -5.75 -17.12
CA PRO A 322 17.63 -5.97 -15.71
C PRO A 322 18.38 -4.80 -15.06
N GLY A 323 18.38 -4.80 -13.73
CA GLY A 323 19.14 -3.91 -12.86
C GLY A 323 18.32 -2.84 -12.16
N ASP A 324 17.00 -2.89 -12.28
CA ASP A 324 16.09 -1.87 -11.80
C ASP A 324 15.41 -2.27 -10.46
N ALA A 325 14.46 -1.46 -9.97
CA ALA A 325 13.76 -1.77 -8.72
C ALA A 325 12.56 -2.71 -8.91
N ALA A 326 11.93 -2.70 -10.10
CA ALA A 326 10.81 -3.55 -10.45
C ALA A 326 11.23 -5.02 -10.56
N ASP A 327 12.50 -5.28 -10.91
CA ASP A 327 13.08 -6.62 -11.00
C ASP A 327 12.99 -7.43 -9.71
N LYS A 328 12.94 -6.76 -8.56
CA LYS A 328 12.97 -7.40 -7.24
C LYS A 328 11.59 -7.86 -6.82
N ALA A 329 11.12 -8.91 -7.48
CA ALA A 329 9.81 -9.51 -7.23
C ALA A 329 9.52 -9.73 -5.74
N PRO A 330 8.33 -9.34 -5.24
CA PRO A 330 7.89 -9.71 -3.90
C PRO A 330 7.78 -11.23 -3.79
N GLN A 331 8.13 -11.80 -2.64
CA GLN A 331 8.17 -13.25 -2.42
C GLN A 331 7.68 -13.60 -1.02
N SER A 332 6.74 -14.54 -0.94
CA SER A 332 6.31 -15.18 0.31
C SER A 332 7.44 -16.02 0.91
N GLY A 333 7.29 -16.43 2.17
CA GLY A 333 8.21 -17.40 2.78
C GLY A 333 8.24 -18.73 2.03
N ARG A 334 7.12 -19.13 1.41
CA ARG A 334 7.01 -20.36 0.63
C ARG A 334 7.80 -20.27 -0.68
N VAL A 335 7.64 -19.18 -1.43
CA VAL A 335 8.42 -18.94 -2.66
C VAL A 335 9.91 -19.00 -2.39
N LYS A 336 10.38 -18.33 -1.33
CA LYS A 336 11.79 -18.38 -0.92
C LYS A 336 12.24 -19.82 -0.60
N THR A 337 11.42 -20.57 0.13
CA THR A 337 11.71 -21.98 0.45
C THR A 337 11.87 -22.84 -0.80
N ILE A 338 11.00 -22.65 -1.80
CA ILE A 338 11.07 -23.39 -3.08
C ILE A 338 12.33 -22.98 -3.86
N ILE A 339 12.66 -21.69 -3.94
CA ILE A 339 13.89 -21.22 -4.59
C ILE A 339 15.14 -21.80 -3.90
N ASP A 340 15.20 -21.76 -2.57
CA ASP A 340 16.31 -22.28 -1.78
C ASP A 340 16.46 -23.80 -1.97
N TYR A 341 15.34 -24.52 -2.10
CA TYR A 341 15.34 -25.93 -2.44
C TYR A 341 16.05 -26.19 -3.77
N PHE A 342 15.71 -25.44 -4.82
CA PHE A 342 16.35 -25.56 -6.13
C PHE A 342 17.84 -25.25 -6.06
N ALA A 343 18.23 -24.18 -5.38
CA ALA A 343 19.64 -23.82 -5.19
C ALA A 343 20.46 -24.92 -4.50
N GLY A 344 19.81 -25.78 -3.70
CA GLY A 344 20.44 -26.93 -3.04
C GLY A 344 20.62 -28.18 -3.92
N GLN A 345 20.02 -28.24 -5.11
CA GLN A 345 20.07 -29.40 -5.99
C GLN A 345 21.33 -29.40 -6.89
N VAL A 346 21.83 -30.58 -7.22
CA VAL A 346 23.00 -30.73 -8.08
C VAL A 346 22.69 -30.25 -9.50
N GLY A 347 23.47 -29.28 -9.98
CA GLY A 347 23.32 -28.72 -11.33
C GLY A 347 22.35 -27.54 -11.42
N GLN A 348 21.65 -27.21 -10.33
CA GLN A 348 20.78 -26.04 -10.23
C GLN A 348 21.54 -24.82 -9.72
N GLY A 349 21.17 -23.65 -10.20
CA GLY A 349 21.68 -22.36 -9.78
C GLY A 349 20.80 -21.71 -8.72
N ASN A 350 21.31 -20.63 -8.12
CA ASN A 350 20.49 -19.78 -7.26
C ASN A 350 19.37 -19.13 -8.08
N GLY A 351 18.22 -18.93 -7.43
CA GLY A 351 17.14 -18.14 -7.99
C GLY A 351 17.58 -16.74 -8.39
N VAL A 352 16.80 -16.16 -9.31
CA VAL A 352 17.05 -14.85 -9.90
C VAL A 352 15.89 -13.91 -9.69
N ASP A 353 16.22 -12.63 -9.71
CA ASP A 353 15.25 -11.55 -9.86
C ASP A 353 14.58 -11.62 -11.25
N LEU A 354 13.53 -10.83 -11.49
CA LEU A 354 12.93 -10.70 -12.83
C LEU A 354 13.98 -10.18 -13.81
N ASP A 355 13.71 -10.33 -15.11
CA ASP A 355 14.57 -9.94 -16.25
C ASP A 355 15.92 -10.63 -16.37
N VAL A 356 16.33 -11.31 -15.30
CA VAL A 356 17.56 -12.07 -15.23
C VAL A 356 17.28 -13.51 -15.63
N GLY A 357 17.65 -13.87 -16.85
CA GLY A 357 17.67 -15.27 -17.27
C GLY A 357 18.87 -16.05 -16.73
N GLY A 358 18.89 -17.33 -17.06
CA GLY A 358 20.06 -18.19 -16.86
C GLY A 358 19.68 -19.66 -16.96
N ALA A 359 20.70 -20.49 -17.17
CA ALA A 359 20.54 -21.94 -17.17
C ALA A 359 20.35 -22.45 -15.74
N ASN A 360 19.30 -23.24 -15.55
CA ASN A 360 18.92 -23.85 -14.29
C ASN A 360 18.72 -22.85 -13.12
N ARG A 361 18.10 -21.68 -13.35
CA ARG A 361 17.86 -20.64 -12.33
C ARG A 361 16.36 -20.32 -12.24
N PRO A 362 15.69 -20.65 -11.13
CA PRO A 362 14.26 -20.37 -10.97
C PRO A 362 13.99 -18.88 -10.73
N VAL A 363 12.83 -18.42 -11.19
CA VAL A 363 12.28 -17.09 -10.87
C VAL A 363 11.05 -17.29 -9.99
N GLY A 364 11.02 -16.67 -8.82
CA GLY A 364 9.85 -16.74 -7.94
C GLY A 364 9.28 -15.38 -7.60
N LEU A 365 7.96 -15.30 -7.59
CA LEU A 365 7.20 -14.11 -7.25
C LEU A 365 5.91 -14.46 -6.48
N THR A 366 5.37 -13.49 -5.77
CA THR A 366 4.10 -13.59 -5.06
C THR A 366 3.23 -12.38 -5.38
N HIS A 367 2.03 -12.63 -5.88
CA HIS A 367 0.98 -11.62 -5.96
C HIS A 367 0.34 -11.46 -4.58
N PHE A 368 0.42 -10.27 -3.99
CA PHE A 368 -0.28 -9.97 -2.73
C PHE A 368 -1.61 -9.30 -3.02
N LEU A 369 -2.65 -9.71 -2.27
CA LEU A 369 -4.02 -9.30 -2.49
C LEU A 369 -4.59 -8.56 -1.28
N SER A 370 -5.52 -7.65 -1.59
CA SER A 370 -6.27 -6.84 -0.63
C SER A 370 -7.77 -7.05 -0.85
N LEU A 371 -8.25 -8.27 -0.60
CA LEU A 371 -9.67 -8.60 -0.66
C LEU A 371 -10.41 -8.16 0.61
N PRO A 372 -11.68 -7.70 0.51
CA PRO A 372 -12.51 -7.47 1.69
C PRO A 372 -12.77 -8.76 2.50
N PRO A 373 -13.01 -8.68 3.82
CA PRO A 373 -13.39 -9.83 4.62
C PRO A 373 -14.62 -10.55 4.07
N GLY A 374 -14.52 -11.88 3.95
CA GLY A 374 -15.62 -12.70 3.44
C GLY A 374 -15.87 -12.55 1.93
N ALA A 375 -15.03 -11.82 1.20
CA ALA A 375 -15.05 -11.82 -0.26
C ALA A 375 -14.77 -13.22 -0.81
N ARG A 376 -15.44 -13.55 -1.90
CA ARG A 376 -15.33 -14.80 -2.65
C ARG A 376 -14.89 -14.47 -4.06
N VAL A 377 -13.69 -14.90 -4.45
CA VAL A 377 -13.15 -14.61 -5.78
C VAL A 377 -13.92 -15.38 -6.85
N THR A 378 -14.44 -14.66 -7.84
CA THR A 378 -15.31 -15.22 -8.89
C THR A 378 -14.58 -15.39 -10.22
N SER A 379 -13.58 -14.54 -10.49
CA SER A 379 -12.67 -14.69 -11.61
C SER A 379 -11.30 -14.19 -11.21
N ALA A 380 -10.25 -14.83 -11.70
CA ALA A 380 -8.90 -14.32 -11.59
C ALA A 380 -8.06 -14.79 -12.76
N LYS A 381 -7.31 -13.87 -13.36
CA LYS A 381 -6.45 -14.10 -14.51
C LYS A 381 -5.08 -13.54 -14.23
N ILE A 382 -4.06 -14.35 -14.51
CA ILE A 382 -2.66 -13.92 -14.46
C ILE A 382 -2.16 -13.77 -15.89
N THR A 383 -1.75 -12.56 -16.26
CA THR A 383 -1.05 -12.31 -17.52
C THR A 383 0.43 -12.23 -17.24
N THR A 384 1.24 -13.04 -17.90
CA THR A 384 2.69 -13.06 -17.68
C THR A 384 3.40 -13.00 -19.03
N LYS A 385 4.47 -12.20 -19.08
CA LYS A 385 5.41 -12.16 -20.19
C LYS A 385 6.71 -12.86 -19.81
N ILE A 386 7.10 -13.85 -20.61
CA ILE A 386 8.27 -14.68 -20.35
C ILE A 386 9.12 -14.89 -21.60
N ARG A 387 10.39 -15.27 -21.40
CA ARG A 387 11.33 -15.67 -22.44
C ARG A 387 12.15 -16.87 -21.95
N GLY A 388 12.34 -17.86 -22.82
CA GLY A 388 13.20 -19.00 -22.51
C GLY A 388 14.68 -18.61 -22.54
N SER A 389 15.44 -18.96 -21.51
CA SER A 389 16.85 -18.61 -21.38
C SER A 389 17.80 -19.67 -21.98
N THR A 390 17.33 -20.91 -22.17
CA THR A 390 18.15 -22.01 -22.71
C THR A 390 17.36 -22.97 -23.61
N ALA A 391 18.08 -23.93 -24.20
CA ALA A 391 17.50 -25.02 -24.98
C ALA A 391 16.63 -25.99 -24.17
N LEU A 392 16.67 -25.94 -22.84
CA LEU A 392 15.93 -26.83 -21.95
C LEU A 392 14.55 -26.27 -21.56
N PHE A 393 14.27 -24.99 -21.81
CA PHE A 393 12.99 -24.29 -21.56
C PHE A 393 11.69 -25.04 -21.94
N TYR A 394 11.77 -26.04 -22.82
CA TYR A 394 10.61 -26.87 -23.17
C TYR A 394 10.06 -27.71 -22.01
N ASN A 395 10.88 -28.02 -20.99
CA ASN A 395 10.48 -28.82 -19.83
C ASN A 395 10.09 -27.97 -18.61
N ASP A 396 10.08 -26.64 -18.75
CA ASP A 396 9.78 -25.73 -17.64
C ASP A 396 8.36 -25.89 -17.11
N ILE A 397 8.28 -25.70 -15.80
CA ILE A 397 7.06 -25.83 -15.01
C ILE A 397 6.83 -24.57 -14.20
N LEU A 398 5.58 -24.35 -13.85
CA LEU A 398 5.14 -23.34 -12.90
C LEU A 398 4.62 -24.05 -11.65
N MET A 399 5.24 -23.74 -10.51
CA MET A 399 4.79 -24.13 -9.19
C MET A 399 3.95 -23.01 -8.58
N TYR A 400 3.00 -23.38 -7.72
CA TYR A 400 2.08 -22.46 -7.07
C TYR A 400 1.83 -22.87 -5.61
N ASN A 401 0.89 -22.21 -4.91
CA ASN A 401 0.67 -22.40 -3.47
C ASN A 401 0.54 -23.88 -3.06
N ASP A 402 -0.14 -24.73 -3.84
CA ASP A 402 -0.35 -26.14 -3.49
C ASP A 402 0.76 -27.07 -3.97
N SER A 403 1.70 -26.60 -4.77
CA SER A 403 2.82 -27.40 -5.25
C SER A 403 3.68 -27.80 -4.07
N VAL A 404 3.65 -29.07 -3.67
CA VAL A 404 4.40 -29.61 -2.52
C VAL A 404 5.34 -30.71 -3.00
N SER A 405 6.52 -30.82 -2.37
CA SER A 405 7.36 -32.00 -2.60
C SER A 405 6.75 -33.23 -1.89
N ALA A 406 7.04 -34.44 -2.38
CA ALA A 406 6.59 -35.67 -1.71
C ALA A 406 7.09 -35.75 -0.26
N THR A 407 8.29 -35.22 0.00
CA THR A 407 8.87 -35.16 1.35
C THR A 407 8.13 -34.16 2.23
N GLU A 408 7.79 -32.97 1.70
CA GLU A 408 6.99 -31.97 2.41
C GLU A 408 5.61 -32.51 2.79
N ALA A 409 4.96 -33.23 1.86
CA ALA A 409 3.67 -33.86 2.10
C ALA A 409 3.70 -34.93 3.22
N LEU A 410 4.85 -35.60 3.42
CA LEU A 410 5.00 -36.67 4.40
C LEU A 410 5.52 -36.21 5.77
N HIS A 411 6.40 -35.20 5.81
CA HIS A 411 7.18 -34.85 7.01
C HIS A 411 7.05 -33.39 7.45
N GLY A 412 6.28 -32.56 6.71
CA GLY A 412 6.29 -31.11 6.88
C GLY A 412 7.52 -30.47 6.21
N PRO A 413 7.75 -29.15 6.41
CA PRO A 413 8.77 -28.40 5.67
C PRO A 413 10.17 -29.01 5.87
N CYS A 414 10.90 -29.29 4.77
CA CYS A 414 12.29 -29.74 4.81
C CYS A 414 13.25 -28.60 5.26
N ILE A 415 13.10 -28.06 6.47
CA ILE A 415 13.90 -26.92 6.94
C ILE A 415 14.60 -27.27 8.24
N GLY A 416 15.93 -27.25 8.23
CA GLY A 416 16.77 -27.29 9.44
C GLY A 416 18.02 -28.16 9.34
N PRO A 417 19.06 -27.89 10.14
CA PRO A 417 20.25 -28.72 10.22
C PRO A 417 19.90 -30.12 10.75
N GLY A 418 20.20 -31.16 9.97
CA GLY A 418 19.95 -32.56 10.33
C GLY A 418 18.59 -33.13 9.89
N VAL A 419 17.75 -32.34 9.21
CA VAL A 419 16.62 -32.89 8.43
C VAL A 419 17.23 -33.63 7.23
N PRO A 420 16.81 -34.87 6.91
CA PRO A 420 17.23 -35.53 5.69
C PRO A 420 17.04 -34.54 4.53
N LYS A 421 18.08 -34.36 3.70
CA LYS A 421 17.88 -33.67 2.41
C LYS A 421 16.64 -34.31 1.78
N CYS A 422 15.76 -33.52 1.14
CA CYS A 422 14.66 -34.12 0.41
C CYS A 422 15.30 -34.89 -0.78
N ASP A 423 15.81 -36.08 -0.50
CA ASP A 423 16.62 -36.88 -1.40
C ASP A 423 15.67 -37.68 -2.31
N ASP A 424 16.11 -37.76 -3.56
CA ASP A 424 15.57 -38.48 -4.70
C ASP A 424 14.19 -38.03 -5.26
N LEU A 425 14.27 -37.08 -6.22
CA LEU A 425 13.57 -37.14 -7.50
C LEU A 425 12.03 -37.17 -7.47
N GLN A 426 11.37 -36.51 -6.52
CA GLN A 426 9.95 -36.24 -6.65
C GLN A 426 9.73 -34.77 -6.97
N PRO A 427 9.20 -34.44 -8.17
CA PRO A 427 8.88 -33.06 -8.50
C PRO A 427 7.86 -32.51 -7.50
N PHE A 428 7.86 -31.19 -7.31
CA PHE A 428 6.73 -30.55 -6.65
C PHE A 428 5.46 -30.88 -7.45
N LEU A 429 4.53 -31.58 -6.83
CA LEU A 429 3.25 -31.93 -7.39
C LEU A 429 2.16 -31.32 -6.51
N PRO A 430 1.03 -30.89 -7.09
CA PRO A 430 0.83 -30.65 -8.53
C PRO A 430 1.71 -29.51 -9.09
N TYR A 431 1.91 -29.47 -10.40
CA TYR A 431 2.50 -28.33 -11.11
C TYR A 431 1.72 -28.00 -12.39
N ILE A 432 2.01 -26.84 -12.98
CA ILE A 432 1.48 -26.39 -14.26
C ILE A 432 2.61 -26.52 -15.28
N ALA A 433 2.50 -27.38 -16.29
CA ALA A 433 3.53 -27.43 -17.33
C ALA A 433 3.40 -26.21 -18.24
N LEU A 434 4.50 -25.52 -18.54
CA LEU A 434 4.43 -24.27 -19.32
C LEU A 434 3.78 -24.50 -20.70
N ARG A 435 4.13 -25.62 -21.34
CA ARG A 435 3.52 -26.06 -22.60
C ARG A 435 2.00 -26.23 -22.57
N ASP A 436 1.42 -26.59 -21.43
CA ASP A 436 -0.03 -26.80 -21.32
C ASP A 436 -0.76 -25.46 -21.33
N VAL A 437 -0.11 -24.42 -20.79
CA VAL A 437 -0.61 -23.04 -20.82
C VAL A 437 -0.39 -22.41 -22.20
N LEU A 438 0.77 -22.65 -22.82
CA LEU A 438 1.08 -22.15 -24.16
C LEU A 438 0.35 -22.89 -25.29
N GLY A 439 -0.15 -24.10 -25.05
CA GLY A 439 -0.77 -24.97 -26.06
C GLY A 439 0.22 -25.55 -27.08
N ALA A 440 1.52 -25.35 -26.88
CA ALA A 440 2.60 -25.83 -27.75
C ALA A 440 3.89 -25.99 -26.95
N LEU A 441 4.89 -26.67 -27.53
CA LEU A 441 6.22 -26.75 -26.92
C LEU A 441 6.86 -25.34 -26.87
N PRO A 442 7.34 -24.89 -25.70
CA PRO A 442 8.09 -23.66 -25.59
C PRO A 442 9.35 -23.72 -26.47
N VAL A 443 9.61 -22.63 -27.19
CA VAL A 443 10.78 -22.40 -28.04
C VAL A 443 11.73 -21.44 -27.30
N PRO A 444 13.03 -21.78 -27.15
CA PRO A 444 14.04 -20.89 -26.57
C PRO A 444 14.11 -19.54 -27.27
N ASP A 445 14.51 -18.49 -26.54
CA ASP A 445 14.66 -17.09 -27.01
C ASP A 445 13.40 -16.44 -27.58
N ARG A 446 12.27 -17.16 -27.66
CA ARG A 446 10.99 -16.60 -28.04
C ARG A 446 10.29 -16.03 -26.81
N GLU A 447 9.68 -14.87 -27.01
CA GLU A 447 8.83 -14.22 -26.02
C GLU A 447 7.41 -14.75 -26.10
N TYR A 448 6.79 -14.89 -24.93
CA TYR A 448 5.40 -15.32 -24.79
C TYR A 448 4.68 -14.40 -23.83
N ASP A 449 3.55 -13.87 -24.28
CA ASP A 449 2.49 -13.38 -23.41
C ASP A 449 1.44 -14.48 -23.28
N PHE A 450 1.21 -14.95 -22.07
CA PHE A 450 0.15 -15.94 -21.81
C PHE A 450 -0.77 -15.48 -20.70
N VAL A 451 -1.99 -16.03 -20.72
CA VAL A 451 -3.01 -15.78 -19.69
C VAL A 451 -3.35 -17.09 -19.01
N LEU A 452 -3.10 -17.16 -17.70
CA LEU A 452 -3.52 -18.25 -16.84
C LEU A 452 -4.85 -17.89 -16.18
N ASP A 453 -5.93 -18.56 -16.59
CA ASP A 453 -7.24 -18.44 -15.95
C ASP A 453 -7.30 -19.34 -14.72
N LEU A 454 -7.32 -18.73 -13.53
CA LEU A 454 -7.29 -19.46 -12.27
C LEU A 454 -8.59 -20.21 -11.99
N ALA A 455 -9.68 -19.98 -12.73
CA ALA A 455 -10.87 -20.81 -12.65
C ALA A 455 -10.69 -22.18 -13.32
N LYS A 456 -9.72 -22.32 -14.23
CA LYS A 456 -9.54 -23.51 -15.07
C LYS A 456 -8.09 -23.72 -15.47
N VAL A 457 -7.27 -24.07 -14.50
CA VAL A 457 -5.83 -24.24 -14.65
C VAL A 457 -5.50 -25.65 -15.13
N PRO A 458 -4.71 -25.83 -16.21
CA PRO A 458 -4.21 -27.15 -16.59
C PRO A 458 -3.15 -27.61 -15.58
N VAL A 459 -3.38 -28.76 -14.94
CA VAL A 459 -2.51 -29.27 -13.87
C VAL A 459 -1.98 -30.66 -14.21
N ARG A 460 -0.72 -30.90 -13.86
CA ARG A 460 -0.06 -32.20 -13.83
C ARG A 460 0.00 -32.71 -12.40
N THR A 461 -0.56 -33.89 -12.15
CA THR A 461 -0.61 -34.54 -10.83
C THR A 461 0.36 -35.70 -10.71
N ARG A 462 1.07 -36.01 -11.80
CA ARG A 462 2.12 -37.03 -11.86
C ARG A 462 3.21 -36.58 -12.82
N GLN A 463 4.41 -37.09 -12.61
CA GLN A 463 5.46 -36.95 -13.61
C GLN A 463 5.15 -37.88 -14.80
N PRO A 464 5.04 -37.36 -16.03
CA PRO A 464 4.79 -38.22 -17.17
C PRO A 464 6.00 -39.11 -17.46
N ALA A 465 5.75 -40.37 -17.81
CA ALA A 465 6.82 -41.29 -18.24
C ALA A 465 7.47 -40.89 -19.57
N ASP A 466 6.74 -40.12 -20.38
CA ASP A 466 7.22 -39.46 -21.59
C ASP A 466 6.79 -38.00 -21.55
N GLU A 467 7.76 -37.09 -21.57
CA GLU A 467 7.54 -35.65 -21.64
C GLU A 467 6.78 -35.22 -22.90
N ARG A 468 6.45 -36.11 -23.85
CA ARG A 468 5.61 -35.79 -25.03
C ARG A 468 4.10 -35.89 -24.79
N GLY A 469 3.62 -36.32 -23.62
CA GLY A 469 2.18 -36.37 -23.33
C GLY A 469 1.51 -34.99 -23.41
N LEU A 470 0.68 -34.76 -24.44
CA LEU A 470 0.19 -33.43 -24.83
C LEU A 470 -0.97 -32.87 -24.00
N GLN A 471 -1.52 -33.62 -23.03
CA GLN A 471 -2.72 -33.21 -22.31
C GLN A 471 -2.45 -33.13 -20.80
N PRO A 472 -2.93 -32.08 -20.11
CA PRO A 472 -2.88 -32.02 -18.65
C PRO A 472 -3.59 -33.23 -18.03
N ASP A 473 -3.23 -33.60 -16.80
CA ASP A 473 -3.91 -34.70 -16.09
C ASP A 473 -5.33 -34.30 -15.70
N GLU A 474 -5.52 -33.03 -15.32
CA GLU A 474 -6.80 -32.45 -14.96
C GLU A 474 -6.83 -30.93 -15.19
N TYR A 475 -8.03 -30.35 -15.15
CA TYR A 475 -8.21 -28.90 -15.00
C TYR A 475 -8.69 -28.62 -13.59
N ARG A 476 -7.98 -27.74 -12.88
CA ARG A 476 -8.25 -27.40 -11.48
C ARG A 476 -8.72 -25.96 -11.33
N ASN A 477 -9.65 -25.75 -10.42
CA ASN A 477 -10.07 -24.43 -9.99
C ASN A 477 -9.17 -23.96 -8.84
N LEU A 478 -8.39 -22.91 -9.08
CA LEU A 478 -7.43 -22.36 -8.11
C LEU A 478 -7.94 -21.07 -7.44
N LEU A 479 -9.15 -20.58 -7.74
CA LEU A 479 -9.64 -19.32 -7.16
C LEU A 479 -9.70 -19.37 -5.63
N GLY A 480 -10.02 -20.52 -5.05
CA GLY A 480 -10.07 -20.71 -3.60
C GLY A 480 -8.74 -20.42 -2.89
N LEU A 481 -7.60 -20.53 -3.59
CA LEU A 481 -6.28 -20.24 -3.03
C LEU A 481 -6.09 -18.74 -2.73
N LEU A 482 -6.77 -17.87 -3.47
CA LEU A 482 -6.66 -16.42 -3.33
C LEU A 482 -7.26 -15.90 -2.02
N ASN A 483 -8.10 -16.71 -1.35
CA ASN A 483 -8.61 -16.41 -0.01
C ASN A 483 -7.50 -16.33 1.06
N THR A 484 -6.31 -16.85 0.76
CA THR A 484 -5.12 -16.71 1.62
C THR A 484 -4.47 -15.32 1.52
N GLY A 485 -5.00 -14.43 0.68
CA GLY A 485 -4.50 -13.07 0.50
C GLY A 485 -3.24 -12.97 -0.37
N HIS A 486 -2.82 -14.06 -1.01
CA HIS A 486 -1.71 -14.07 -1.96
C HIS A 486 -1.80 -15.24 -2.93
N PHE A 487 -1.05 -15.14 -4.04
CA PHE A 487 -0.82 -16.23 -4.99
C PHE A 487 0.67 -16.34 -5.28
N ASP A 488 1.24 -17.50 -5.01
CA ASP A 488 2.66 -17.78 -5.21
C ASP A 488 2.89 -18.37 -6.60
N MET A 489 3.98 -17.97 -7.23
CA MET A 489 4.42 -18.48 -8.52
C MET A 489 5.93 -18.70 -8.48
N VAL A 490 6.37 -19.90 -8.83
CA VAL A 490 7.79 -20.18 -9.11
C VAL A 490 7.89 -20.78 -10.49
N PHE A 491 8.48 -20.03 -11.39
CA PHE A 491 8.91 -20.51 -12.69
C PHE A 491 10.17 -21.36 -12.49
N GLY A 492 10.19 -22.49 -13.17
CA GLY A 492 11.33 -23.41 -13.21
C GLY A 492 12.58 -22.78 -13.80
N ASP A 493 13.51 -23.64 -14.16
CA ASP A 493 14.92 -23.35 -14.11
C ASP A 493 15.47 -22.76 -15.43
N ASP A 494 14.65 -22.53 -16.46
CA ASP A 494 15.08 -21.88 -17.72
C ASP A 494 14.15 -20.74 -18.20
N THR A 495 13.38 -20.14 -17.30
CA THR A 495 12.44 -19.05 -17.60
C THR A 495 12.98 -17.70 -17.13
N THR A 496 13.02 -16.72 -18.03
CA THR A 496 13.05 -15.29 -17.67
C THR A 496 11.64 -14.75 -17.63
N VAL A 497 11.29 -14.02 -16.57
CA VAL A 497 10.00 -13.34 -16.42
C VAL A 497 10.23 -11.84 -16.52
N ASP A 498 9.47 -11.17 -17.37
CA ASP A 498 9.45 -9.69 -17.48
C ASP A 498 8.50 -9.14 -16.41
N TYR A 499 7.21 -9.42 -16.60
CA TYR A 499 6.19 -9.07 -15.62
C TYR A 499 5.16 -10.19 -15.46
N SER A 500 4.43 -10.10 -14.34
CA SER A 500 3.23 -10.86 -14.05
C SER A 500 2.17 -9.91 -13.51
N GLN A 501 0.94 -10.02 -14.01
CA GLN A 501 -0.20 -9.21 -13.60
C GLN A 501 -1.38 -10.09 -13.24
N LEU A 502 -1.80 -10.03 -11.98
CA LEU A 502 -3.02 -10.65 -11.49
C LEU A 502 -4.16 -9.64 -11.50
N ARG A 503 -5.23 -9.96 -12.23
CA ARG A 503 -6.51 -9.25 -12.20
C ARG A 503 -7.59 -10.18 -11.68
N LEU A 504 -8.45 -9.70 -10.78
CA LEU A 504 -9.54 -10.50 -10.24
C LEU A 504 -10.87 -9.74 -10.17
N THR A 505 -11.94 -10.51 -10.01
CA THR A 505 -13.28 -10.08 -9.59
C THR A 505 -13.70 -10.90 -8.38
N TYR A 506 -14.53 -10.33 -7.53
CA TYR A 506 -15.06 -11.01 -6.35
C TYR A 506 -16.53 -10.64 -6.16
N THR A 507 -17.21 -11.43 -5.32
CA THR A 507 -18.49 -11.05 -4.72
C THR A 507 -18.41 -11.20 -3.21
N LEU A 508 -19.39 -10.67 -2.49
CA LEU A 508 -19.49 -10.77 -1.04
C LEU A 508 -20.51 -11.84 -0.65
N ALA A 509 -20.32 -12.47 0.51
CA ALA A 509 -21.30 -13.41 1.04
C ALA A 509 -22.71 -12.77 1.23
N ALA A 510 -22.78 -11.45 1.42
CA ALA A 510 -24.03 -10.70 1.54
C ALA A 510 -24.62 -10.22 0.20
N ALA A 511 -23.90 -10.41 -0.92
CA ALA A 511 -24.39 -10.04 -2.24
C ALA A 511 -25.60 -10.90 -2.62
N ARG A 512 -26.45 -10.37 -3.50
CA ARG A 512 -27.61 -11.12 -4.02
C ARG A 512 -27.11 -12.29 -4.87
N ALA A 513 -27.82 -13.43 -4.82
CA ALA A 513 -27.53 -14.56 -5.69
C ALA A 513 -27.40 -14.14 -7.16
N GLY A 514 -26.35 -14.61 -7.84
CA GLY A 514 -26.03 -14.28 -9.23
C GLY A 514 -25.24 -12.98 -9.42
N GLU A 515 -24.99 -12.21 -8.36
CA GLU A 515 -24.13 -11.03 -8.39
C GLU A 515 -22.70 -11.50 -8.08
N LEU A 516 -21.83 -11.43 -9.09
CA LEU A 516 -20.53 -12.10 -9.10
C LEU A 516 -19.36 -11.12 -9.21
N ASN A 517 -19.60 -9.83 -9.43
CA ASN A 517 -18.55 -8.82 -9.58
C ASN A 517 -18.63 -7.67 -8.55
N ASN A 518 -19.57 -7.72 -7.59
CA ASN A 518 -19.79 -6.72 -6.56
C ASN A 518 -20.09 -5.28 -7.08
N ASP A 519 -20.70 -5.16 -8.27
CA ASP A 519 -21.18 -3.89 -8.84
C ASP A 519 -22.63 -3.52 -8.42
N GLY A 520 -23.32 -4.41 -7.70
CA GLY A 520 -24.66 -4.22 -7.18
C GLY A 520 -25.79 -4.56 -8.17
N ALA A 521 -25.49 -5.11 -9.35
CA ALA A 521 -26.47 -5.49 -10.35
C ALA A 521 -26.18 -6.87 -10.95
N VAL A 522 -27.21 -7.73 -11.05
CA VAL A 522 -27.07 -9.01 -11.77
C VAL A 522 -27.30 -8.76 -13.25
N ASN A 523 -26.23 -8.84 -14.03
CA ASN A 523 -26.19 -8.39 -15.40
C ASN A 523 -25.33 -9.31 -16.32
N ARG A 524 -24.94 -8.80 -17.50
CA ARG A 524 -24.18 -9.58 -18.49
C ARG A 524 -22.75 -9.87 -18.02
N ASP A 525 -22.15 -8.96 -17.25
CA ASP A 525 -20.79 -9.12 -16.77
C ASP A 525 -20.70 -10.31 -15.79
N ASP A 526 -21.72 -10.53 -14.96
CA ASP A 526 -21.83 -11.73 -14.12
C ASP A 526 -22.03 -13.01 -14.94
N LEU A 527 -22.85 -12.93 -16.00
CA LEU A 527 -23.05 -14.05 -16.90
C LEU A 527 -21.74 -14.47 -17.59
N ASP A 528 -20.93 -13.49 -18.02
CA ASP A 528 -19.64 -13.74 -18.68
C ASP A 528 -18.65 -14.43 -17.70
N ILE A 529 -18.73 -14.14 -16.39
CA ILE A 529 -17.97 -14.87 -15.35
C ILE A 529 -18.37 -16.36 -15.31
N VAL A 530 -19.67 -16.67 -15.27
CA VAL A 530 -20.14 -18.07 -15.25
C VAL A 530 -19.78 -18.77 -16.56
N ILE A 531 -20.01 -18.14 -17.71
CA ILE A 531 -19.70 -18.71 -19.03
C ILE A 531 -18.22 -19.04 -19.14
N GLY A 532 -17.32 -18.16 -18.66
CA GLY A 532 -15.89 -18.41 -18.64
C GLY A 532 -15.49 -19.63 -17.80
N ALA A 533 -16.27 -19.95 -16.77
CA ALA A 533 -16.02 -21.06 -15.86
C ALA A 533 -16.71 -22.39 -16.26
N ILE A 534 -17.52 -22.42 -17.34
CA ILE A 534 -18.25 -23.65 -17.71
C ILE A 534 -17.31 -24.84 -17.92
N GLY A 535 -17.70 -25.98 -17.34
CA GLY A 535 -16.96 -27.24 -17.37
C GLY A 535 -15.79 -27.29 -16.39
N SER A 536 -15.72 -26.37 -15.43
CA SER A 536 -14.80 -26.43 -14.29
C SER A 536 -15.52 -26.92 -13.03
N PRO A 537 -14.83 -27.59 -12.10
CA PRO A 537 -15.36 -27.84 -10.77
C PRO A 537 -15.51 -26.53 -10.00
N ALA A 538 -16.55 -26.45 -9.16
CA ALA A 538 -16.63 -25.41 -8.14
C ALA A 538 -15.43 -25.54 -7.17
N TYR A 539 -14.86 -24.44 -6.70
CA TYR A 539 -13.74 -24.51 -5.74
C TYR A 539 -14.21 -24.85 -4.30
N GLY A 540 -15.52 -24.97 -4.08
CA GLY A 540 -16.13 -25.37 -2.82
C GLY A 540 -17.66 -25.27 -2.88
N PRO A 541 -18.39 -25.74 -1.84
CA PRO A 541 -19.85 -25.67 -1.79
C PRO A 541 -20.39 -24.23 -1.75
N ASP A 542 -19.52 -23.28 -1.43
CA ASP A 542 -19.79 -21.84 -1.32
C ASP A 542 -19.35 -21.06 -2.58
N ASP A 543 -18.96 -21.74 -3.66
CA ASP A 543 -18.60 -21.09 -4.92
C ASP A 543 -19.82 -20.34 -5.48
N PRO A 544 -19.79 -19.00 -5.57
CA PRO A 544 -20.96 -18.22 -5.95
C PRO A 544 -21.37 -18.42 -7.41
N ARG A 545 -20.50 -19.03 -8.24
CA ARG A 545 -20.79 -19.35 -9.64
C ARG A 545 -21.61 -20.63 -9.79
N ASP A 546 -21.59 -21.51 -8.79
CA ASP A 546 -22.36 -22.76 -8.72
C ASP A 546 -23.74 -22.44 -8.13
N LEU A 547 -24.64 -21.96 -8.99
CA LEU A 547 -25.97 -21.49 -8.61
C LEU A 547 -26.96 -22.64 -8.39
N ASP A 548 -26.60 -23.88 -8.74
CA ASP A 548 -27.36 -25.07 -8.40
C ASP A 548 -26.78 -25.96 -7.32
N HIS A 549 -25.57 -25.65 -6.87
CA HIS A 549 -24.86 -26.30 -5.79
C HIS A 549 -24.62 -27.79 -6.08
N ASP A 550 -24.39 -28.15 -7.35
CA ASP A 550 -24.08 -29.53 -7.76
C ASP A 550 -22.57 -29.84 -7.77
N GLY A 551 -21.72 -28.83 -7.51
CA GLY A 551 -20.27 -28.92 -7.46
C GLY A 551 -19.58 -28.70 -8.81
N LEU A 552 -20.33 -28.43 -9.89
CA LEU A 552 -19.80 -28.17 -11.22
C LEU A 552 -20.38 -26.86 -11.77
N ILE A 553 -19.54 -26.06 -12.44
CA ILE A 553 -20.04 -24.88 -13.14
C ILE A 553 -20.50 -25.30 -14.53
N THR A 554 -21.80 -25.19 -14.80
CA THR A 554 -22.42 -25.68 -16.03
C THR A 554 -23.28 -24.64 -16.74
N VAL A 555 -23.86 -25.03 -17.89
CA VAL A 555 -24.86 -24.21 -18.60
C VAL A 555 -26.14 -24.03 -17.75
N LEU A 556 -26.41 -24.90 -16.78
CA LEU A 556 -27.56 -24.76 -15.89
C LEU A 556 -27.39 -23.56 -14.96
N ASP A 557 -26.19 -23.34 -14.42
CA ASP A 557 -25.86 -22.15 -13.63
C ASP A 557 -26.02 -20.87 -14.44
N ALA A 558 -25.49 -20.83 -15.66
CA ALA A 558 -25.65 -19.68 -16.55
C ALA A 558 -27.14 -19.37 -16.81
N ARG A 559 -27.98 -20.41 -16.99
CA ARG A 559 -29.43 -20.22 -17.15
C ARG A 559 -30.09 -19.70 -15.88
N LYS A 560 -29.68 -20.18 -14.71
CA LYS A 560 -30.17 -19.66 -13.42
C LYS A 560 -29.81 -18.19 -13.24
N LEU A 561 -28.58 -17.80 -13.57
CA LEU A 561 -28.15 -16.40 -13.51
C LEU A 561 -29.02 -15.51 -14.40
N VAL A 562 -29.29 -15.94 -15.64
CA VAL A 562 -30.18 -15.20 -16.55
C VAL A 562 -31.59 -14.98 -15.98
N LEU A 563 -32.10 -15.92 -15.17
CA LEU A 563 -33.40 -15.76 -14.49
C LEU A 563 -33.35 -14.77 -13.32
N LEU A 564 -32.16 -14.47 -12.80
CA LEU A 564 -31.92 -13.54 -11.69
C LEU A 564 -31.60 -12.10 -12.16
N CYS A 565 -31.41 -11.89 -13.47
CA CYS A 565 -31.00 -10.62 -14.02
C CYS A 565 -31.96 -9.45 -13.79
N ASP A 566 -31.41 -8.27 -13.52
CA ASP A 566 -32.16 -7.03 -13.27
C ASP A 566 -32.78 -6.41 -14.52
N LYS A 567 -32.18 -6.67 -15.69
CA LYS A 567 -32.52 -6.01 -16.95
C LYS A 567 -33.11 -7.02 -17.93
N LYS A 568 -34.17 -6.60 -18.65
CA LYS A 568 -34.91 -7.40 -19.65
C LYS A 568 -34.05 -7.96 -20.81
N LEU A 569 -32.76 -7.64 -20.88
CA LEU A 569 -31.87 -7.96 -22.01
C LEU A 569 -30.65 -8.81 -21.64
N CYS A 570 -30.47 -9.28 -20.40
CA CYS A 570 -29.43 -10.28 -20.11
C CYS A 570 -29.61 -11.59 -20.90
N ALA A 571 -30.86 -11.92 -21.22
CA ALA A 571 -31.24 -13.16 -21.87
C ALA A 571 -31.16 -13.12 -23.42
N LYS A 572 -30.66 -12.03 -24.02
CA LYS A 572 -30.68 -11.82 -25.48
C LYS A 572 -29.32 -11.92 -26.15
#